data_AF-A0A0Q1CIL0-F1
#
_entry.id   AF-A0A0Q1CIL0-F1
#
_cell.length_a   1.000
_cell.length_b   1.000
_cell.length_c   1.000
_cell.angle_alpha   90.00
_cell.angle_beta   90.00
_cell.angle_gamma   90.00
#
_symmetry.space_group_name_H-M   'P 1'
#
loop_
_entity.id
_entity.type
_entity.pdbx_description
1 polymer ?
#
loop_
_entity_poly.entity_id
_entity_poly.type
_entity_poly.pdbx_seq_one_letter_code
_entity_poly.pdbx_strand_id
1 'polypeptide(L)'
;EIADLALEADCLVGPGHAFTPWTGMYAHHQSLAECYKDRADQISYVELGLSADSDYADRISELEERTFLSNSDAHSPWPNKLGREFNQMEMSDLSFEDLKNAILRRGGCSPTLNVGFYPDEGKYNRTACTRCYRFYSPEEMRDRRGRCECGGLIKLGVRDRVEMLADRPAPVHPDHRPPYLHLIPLAEVIAMALGIKGVFSAKVQKTWNELVMGRSEIEVLVEADLSELEVDERVADAIGAFRSKEVFVEPGGGGKYGRVRLLDHSNSTKDDDQRSLFDF
;
A
#
# COMPACT_ATOMS: atom_id res chain seq x y z
N GLU A 1 -9.71 -26.17 9.17
CA GLU A 1 -8.86 -26.74 10.24
C GLU A 1 -8.14 -25.65 11.05
N ILE A 2 -7.10 -24.96 10.54
CA ILE A 2 -6.40 -23.93 11.36
C ILE A 2 -7.36 -22.84 11.87
N ALA A 3 -8.26 -22.35 11.01
CA ALA A 3 -9.26 -21.38 11.42
C ALA A 3 -10.22 -21.94 12.48
N ASP A 4 -10.59 -23.22 12.40
CA ASP A 4 -11.45 -23.87 13.40
C ASP A 4 -10.76 -23.90 14.77
N LEU A 5 -9.51 -24.36 14.81
CA LEU A 5 -8.72 -24.40 16.05
C LEU A 5 -8.51 -23.01 16.66
N ALA A 6 -8.28 -21.99 15.83
CA ALA A 6 -8.15 -20.62 16.29
C ALA A 6 -9.45 -20.10 16.93
N LEU A 7 -10.58 -20.33 16.27
CA LEU A 7 -11.89 -19.90 16.75
C LEU A 7 -12.31 -20.64 18.04
N GLU A 8 -12.05 -21.95 18.12
CA GLU A 8 -12.27 -22.75 19.34
C GLU A 8 -11.44 -22.26 20.53
N ALA A 9 -10.27 -21.66 20.26
CA ALA A 9 -9.39 -21.06 21.26
C ALA A 9 -9.68 -19.57 21.53
N ASP A 10 -10.76 -19.01 20.97
CA ASP A 10 -11.13 -17.58 21.06
C ASP A 10 -10.05 -16.61 20.52
N CYS A 11 -9.23 -17.10 19.58
CA CYS A 11 -8.28 -16.29 18.82
C CYS A 11 -8.99 -15.53 17.69
N LEU A 12 -8.47 -14.35 17.36
CA LEU A 12 -8.80 -13.70 16.09
C LEU A 12 -8.10 -14.41 14.93
N VAL A 13 -8.81 -14.59 13.83
CA VAL A 13 -8.28 -15.21 12.61
C VAL A 13 -8.80 -14.50 11.36
N GLY A 14 -7.89 -14.33 10.40
CA GLY A 14 -8.16 -13.79 9.09
C GLY A 14 -7.00 -14.05 8.13
N PRO A 15 -7.21 -13.88 6.81
CA PRO A 15 -6.16 -14.11 5.83
C PRO A 15 -5.06 -13.05 5.96
N GLY A 16 -3.82 -13.50 6.15
CA GLY A 16 -2.62 -12.67 6.07
C GLY A 16 -2.35 -12.25 4.62
N HIS A 17 -1.93 -11.00 4.41
CA HIS A 17 -1.56 -10.40 3.12
C HIS A 17 -2.38 -10.94 1.92
N ALA A 18 -3.70 -10.82 1.99
CA ALA A 18 -4.68 -11.62 1.26
C ALA A 18 -4.57 -11.52 -0.27
N PHE A 19 -4.08 -10.40 -0.80
CA PHE A 19 -3.97 -10.14 -2.24
C PHE A 19 -2.58 -10.46 -2.82
N THR A 20 -1.64 -10.91 -1.99
CA THR A 20 -0.28 -11.23 -2.44
C THR A 20 -0.27 -12.41 -3.43
N PRO A 21 0.36 -12.31 -4.62
CA PRO A 21 0.24 -13.29 -5.72
C PRO A 21 0.60 -14.76 -5.47
N TRP A 22 1.27 -15.11 -4.37
CA TRP A 22 1.88 -16.44 -4.19
C TRP A 22 1.29 -17.21 -3.02
N THR A 23 1.08 -16.50 -1.91
CA THR A 23 0.66 -17.04 -0.62
C THR A 23 -0.56 -16.31 -0.07
N GLY A 24 -1.04 -15.27 -0.76
CA GLY A 24 -2.27 -14.60 -0.43
C GLY A 24 -3.48 -15.46 -0.79
N MET A 25 -4.52 -15.39 0.05
CA MET A 25 -5.75 -16.16 -0.13
C MET A 25 -6.36 -15.95 -1.52
N TYR A 26 -6.53 -14.71 -1.95
CA TYR A 26 -7.18 -14.39 -3.23
C TYR A 26 -6.34 -14.77 -4.45
N ALA A 27 -5.05 -15.10 -4.29
CA ALA A 27 -4.27 -15.68 -5.39
C ALA A 27 -4.72 -17.12 -5.72
N HIS A 28 -5.30 -17.84 -4.76
CA HIS A 28 -5.67 -19.26 -4.90
C HIS A 28 -7.17 -19.53 -4.81
N HIS A 29 -7.90 -18.68 -4.08
CA HIS A 29 -9.33 -18.79 -3.87
C HIS A 29 -10.07 -17.59 -4.47
N GLN A 30 -11.34 -17.79 -4.81
CA GLN A 30 -12.24 -16.77 -5.33
C GLN A 30 -13.01 -16.04 -4.24
N SER A 31 -13.13 -16.61 -3.05
CA SER A 31 -13.88 -16.00 -1.94
C SER A 31 -13.44 -16.50 -0.57
N LEU A 32 -13.83 -15.79 0.48
CA LEU A 32 -13.70 -16.26 1.86
C LEU A 32 -14.46 -17.58 2.07
N ALA A 33 -15.65 -17.71 1.46
CA ALA A 33 -16.46 -18.94 1.52
C ALA A 33 -15.74 -20.14 0.88
N GLU A 34 -15.00 -19.92 -0.22
CA GLU A 34 -14.23 -20.99 -0.83
C GLU A 34 -13.07 -21.44 0.07
N CYS A 35 -12.36 -20.51 0.71
CA CYS A 35 -11.21 -20.80 1.56
C CYS A 35 -11.60 -21.35 2.95
N TYR A 36 -12.53 -20.67 3.63
CA TYR A 36 -12.91 -20.93 5.03
C TYR A 36 -14.22 -21.72 5.21
N LYS A 37 -14.94 -22.03 4.12
CA LYS A 37 -16.19 -22.81 4.14
C LYS A 37 -17.20 -22.21 5.13
N ASP A 38 -17.78 -23.03 5.99
CA ASP A 38 -18.78 -22.66 7.01
C ASP A 38 -18.26 -21.69 8.09
N ARG A 39 -16.97 -21.33 8.05
CA ARG A 39 -16.36 -20.33 8.95
C ARG A 39 -16.19 -18.96 8.32
N ALA A 40 -16.53 -18.77 7.03
CA ALA A 40 -16.32 -17.50 6.35
C ALA A 40 -16.92 -16.31 7.10
N ASP A 41 -18.13 -16.43 7.66
CA ASP A 41 -18.79 -15.36 8.42
C ASP A 41 -18.11 -15.04 9.76
N GLN A 42 -17.23 -15.90 10.25
CA GLN A 42 -16.50 -15.71 11.52
C GLN A 42 -15.14 -15.00 11.32
N ILE A 43 -14.68 -14.85 10.07
CA ILE A 43 -13.42 -14.16 9.74
C ILE A 43 -13.54 -12.65 9.97
N SER A 44 -13.10 -12.14 11.10
CA SER A 44 -13.46 -10.75 11.48
C SER A 44 -12.67 -9.66 10.73
N TYR A 45 -11.51 -10.02 10.16
CA TYR A 45 -10.64 -9.09 9.48
C TYR A 45 -9.97 -9.71 8.25
N VAL A 46 -9.44 -8.86 7.38
CA VAL A 46 -8.58 -9.22 6.26
C VAL A 46 -7.34 -8.34 6.31
N GLU A 47 -6.16 -8.94 6.24
CA GLU A 47 -4.93 -8.17 6.07
C GLU A 47 -4.71 -7.92 4.57
N LEU A 48 -4.65 -6.65 4.17
CA LEU A 48 -4.51 -6.24 2.77
C LEU A 48 -3.15 -6.72 2.21
N GLY A 49 -2.09 -6.39 2.95
CA GLY A 49 -0.70 -6.62 2.60
C GLY A 49 -0.20 -5.69 1.49
N LEU A 50 1.11 -5.76 1.24
CA LEU A 50 1.89 -4.80 0.42
C LEU A 50 1.47 -4.63 -1.06
N SER A 51 0.45 -5.34 -1.52
CA SER A 51 0.04 -5.38 -2.94
C SER A 51 -1.37 -4.84 -3.19
N ALA A 52 -2.10 -4.46 -2.15
CA ALA A 52 -3.45 -3.93 -2.23
C ALA A 52 -3.68 -2.86 -1.16
N ASP A 53 -4.60 -1.95 -1.43
CA ASP A 53 -5.13 -0.98 -0.48
C ASP A 53 -6.63 -1.20 -0.26
N SER A 54 -7.26 -0.33 0.52
CA SER A 54 -8.71 -0.38 0.76
C SER A 54 -9.52 -0.23 -0.53
N ASP A 55 -9.06 0.58 -1.48
CA ASP A 55 -9.75 0.80 -2.77
C ASP A 55 -9.78 -0.48 -3.62
N TYR A 56 -8.73 -1.29 -3.58
CA TYR A 56 -8.74 -2.59 -4.25
C TYR A 56 -9.73 -3.54 -3.57
N ALA A 57 -9.69 -3.62 -2.24
CA ALA A 57 -10.47 -4.59 -1.48
C ALA A 57 -11.97 -4.25 -1.43
N ASP A 58 -12.36 -2.97 -1.31
CA ASP A 58 -13.77 -2.53 -1.21
C ASP A 58 -14.54 -2.59 -2.55
N ARG A 59 -13.91 -3.15 -3.58
CA ARG A 59 -14.59 -3.56 -4.82
C ARG A 59 -15.18 -4.96 -4.75
N ILE A 60 -14.91 -5.70 -3.67
CA ILE A 60 -15.36 -7.06 -3.42
C ILE A 60 -16.35 -7.01 -2.25
N SER A 61 -17.66 -7.13 -2.52
CA SER A 61 -18.69 -6.89 -1.49
C SER A 61 -18.63 -7.84 -0.29
N GLU A 62 -18.11 -9.08 -0.43
CA GLU A 62 -17.95 -10.00 0.71
C GLU A 62 -17.00 -9.47 1.80
N LEU A 63 -16.19 -8.46 1.47
CA LEU A 63 -15.23 -7.82 2.38
C LEU A 63 -15.79 -6.61 3.13
N GLU A 64 -17.01 -6.16 2.80
CA GLU A 64 -17.62 -4.96 3.37
C GLU A 64 -17.73 -5.02 4.90
N GLU A 65 -18.11 -6.16 5.46
CA GLU A 65 -18.25 -6.32 6.91
C GLU A 65 -16.91 -6.55 7.64
N ARG A 66 -15.79 -6.67 6.91
CA ARG A 66 -14.50 -7.08 7.49
C ARG A 66 -13.65 -5.87 7.81
N THR A 67 -12.99 -5.90 8.97
CA THR A 67 -11.97 -4.89 9.27
C THR A 67 -10.75 -5.11 8.39
N PHE A 68 -10.22 -4.04 7.80
CA PHE A 68 -8.97 -4.11 7.06
C PHE A 68 -7.79 -3.80 7.97
N LEU A 69 -6.77 -4.66 7.88
CA LEU A 69 -5.48 -4.45 8.52
C LEU A 69 -4.40 -4.24 7.46
N SER A 70 -3.52 -3.28 7.71
CA SER A 70 -2.32 -2.99 6.94
C SER A 70 -1.13 -3.20 7.85
N ASN A 71 -0.41 -4.32 7.65
CA ASN A 71 0.66 -4.75 8.54
C ASN A 71 1.94 -4.99 7.74
N SER A 72 3.07 -4.62 8.32
CA SER A 72 4.35 -4.59 7.60
C SER A 72 4.90 -5.95 7.11
N ASP A 73 4.49 -7.08 7.70
CA ASP A 73 5.14 -8.39 7.50
C ASP A 73 6.68 -8.29 7.63
N ALA A 74 7.12 -7.69 8.74
CA ALA A 74 8.51 -7.29 8.93
C ALA A 74 9.41 -8.50 9.20
N HIS A 75 10.41 -8.67 8.34
CA HIS A 75 11.47 -9.68 8.48
C HIS A 75 12.80 -9.06 8.94
N SER A 76 12.75 -7.83 9.42
CA SER A 76 13.90 -7.07 9.90
C SER A 76 13.42 -5.94 10.82
N PRO A 77 14.17 -5.59 11.88
CA PRO A 77 13.76 -4.56 12.83
C PRO A 77 13.93 -3.12 12.29
N TRP A 78 14.54 -2.94 11.11
CA TRP A 78 14.78 -1.61 10.56
C TRP A 78 13.47 -0.88 10.22
N PRO A 79 13.34 0.44 10.48
CA PRO A 79 12.10 1.20 10.22
C PRO A 79 11.61 1.18 8.76
N ASN A 80 12.52 0.97 7.80
CA ASN A 80 12.13 0.78 6.39
C ASN A 80 11.53 -0.62 6.10
N LYS A 81 11.34 -1.45 7.13
CA LYS A 81 10.73 -2.78 7.09
C LYS A 81 9.68 -2.92 8.18
N LEU A 82 10.04 -2.65 9.43
CA LEU A 82 9.11 -2.61 10.57
C LEU A 82 8.21 -1.38 10.49
N GLY A 83 6.89 -1.59 10.51
CA GLY A 83 5.94 -0.47 10.46
C GLY A 83 5.85 0.23 9.10
N ARG A 84 6.33 -0.38 8.01
CA ARG A 84 6.13 0.14 6.64
C ARG A 84 4.66 0.10 6.19
N GLU A 85 3.87 -0.75 6.84
CA GLU A 85 2.41 -0.69 6.87
C GLU A 85 1.98 -0.86 8.33
N PHE A 86 1.00 -0.07 8.76
CA PHE A 86 0.50 -0.08 10.12
C PHE A 86 -0.94 0.43 10.16
N ASN A 87 -1.54 0.37 11.35
CA ASN A 87 -2.91 0.80 11.61
C ASN A 87 -2.88 1.82 12.74
N GLN A 88 -3.69 2.87 12.64
CA GLN A 88 -4.07 3.68 13.79
C GLN A 88 -5.41 3.15 14.33
N MET A 89 -5.49 2.98 15.65
CA MET A 89 -6.65 2.41 16.33
C MET A 89 -7.06 3.35 17.47
N GLU A 90 -8.36 3.60 17.58
CA GLU A 90 -8.98 4.20 18.76
C GLU A 90 -9.23 3.09 19.78
N MET A 91 -8.62 3.23 20.96
CA MET A 91 -8.64 2.25 22.05
C MET A 91 -8.62 2.99 23.39
N SER A 92 -9.31 2.47 24.40
CA SER A 92 -9.31 3.08 25.74
C SER A 92 -8.00 2.77 26.48
N ASP A 93 -7.54 1.52 26.37
CA ASP A 93 -6.32 1.02 26.99
C ASP A 93 -5.44 0.31 25.95
N LEU A 94 -4.12 0.40 26.14
CA LEU A 94 -3.16 -0.38 25.35
C LEU A 94 -3.15 -1.85 25.80
N SER A 95 -4.20 -2.59 25.43
CA SER A 95 -4.40 -3.99 25.79
C SER A 95 -4.80 -4.83 24.57
N PHE A 96 -4.60 -6.15 24.66
CA PHE A 96 -5.08 -7.06 23.62
C PHE A 96 -6.61 -7.05 23.51
N GLU A 97 -7.32 -6.90 24.62
CA GLU A 97 -8.78 -6.88 24.63
C GLU A 97 -9.32 -5.67 23.86
N ASP A 98 -8.75 -4.49 24.07
CA ASP A 98 -9.14 -3.30 23.31
C ASP A 98 -8.71 -3.38 21.85
N LEU A 99 -7.58 -4.01 21.54
CA LEU A 99 -7.19 -4.28 20.15
C LEU A 99 -8.18 -5.23 19.48
N LYS A 100 -8.62 -6.28 20.21
CA LYS A 100 -9.67 -7.21 19.75
C LYS A 100 -10.97 -6.47 19.53
N ASN A 101 -11.37 -5.60 20.45
CA ASN A 101 -12.57 -4.77 20.31
C ASN A 101 -12.46 -3.75 19.17
N ALA A 102 -11.29 -3.17 18.90
CA ALA A 102 -11.07 -2.30 17.76
C ALA A 102 -11.25 -3.06 16.43
N ILE A 103 -10.64 -4.24 16.32
CA ILE A 103 -10.78 -5.11 15.13
C ILE A 103 -12.24 -5.56 14.94
N LEU A 104 -12.94 -5.86 16.03
CA LEU A 104 -14.36 -6.25 16.00
C LEU A 104 -15.32 -5.05 15.94
N ARG A 105 -14.80 -3.81 16.01
CA ARG A 105 -15.54 -2.55 16.04
C ARG A 105 -16.59 -2.49 17.15
N ARG A 106 -16.19 -2.77 18.39
CA ARG A 106 -17.05 -2.87 19.58
C ARG A 106 -16.61 -1.90 20.68
N GLY A 107 -17.56 -1.51 21.54
CA GLY A 107 -17.25 -0.74 22.75
C GLY A 107 -16.63 0.64 22.48
N GLY A 108 -16.88 1.22 21.30
CA GLY A 108 -16.28 2.49 20.89
C GLY A 108 -14.84 2.38 20.34
N CYS A 109 -14.24 1.18 20.37
CA CYS A 109 -12.94 0.93 19.76
C CYS A 109 -13.11 0.71 18.26
N SER A 110 -12.19 1.25 17.45
CA SER A 110 -12.25 1.12 15.99
C SER A 110 -10.91 1.46 15.32
N PRO A 111 -10.62 0.91 14.13
CA PRO A 111 -9.55 1.44 13.30
C PRO A 111 -9.90 2.86 12.81
N THR A 112 -8.93 3.77 12.82
CA THR A 112 -9.11 5.17 12.39
C THR A 112 -8.30 5.50 11.15
N LEU A 113 -7.24 4.76 10.86
CA LEU A 113 -6.39 4.94 9.67
C LEU A 113 -5.70 3.63 9.32
N ASN A 114 -5.70 3.26 8.04
CA ASN A 114 -4.76 2.29 7.48
C ASN A 114 -3.63 3.04 6.77
N VAL A 115 -2.39 2.62 6.97
CA VAL A 115 -1.23 3.19 6.29
C VAL A 115 -0.45 2.08 5.60
N GLY A 116 -0.08 2.29 4.35
CA GLY A 116 0.81 1.39 3.63
C GLY A 116 1.18 1.89 2.24
N PHE A 117 1.68 1.01 1.39
CA PHE A 117 2.23 1.42 0.10
C PHE A 117 1.16 1.70 -0.96
N TYR A 118 1.55 2.45 -2.00
CA TYR A 118 0.81 2.47 -3.27
C TYR A 118 0.86 1.07 -3.90
N PRO A 119 -0.29 0.37 -4.05
CA PRO A 119 -0.28 -0.98 -4.61
C PRO A 119 0.21 -0.99 -6.06
N ASP A 120 0.02 0.12 -6.79
CA ASP A 120 0.50 0.29 -8.16
C ASP A 120 2.03 0.19 -8.28
N GLU A 121 2.81 0.58 -7.27
CA GLU A 121 4.28 0.40 -7.28
C GLU A 121 4.69 -1.08 -7.18
N GLY A 122 3.80 -1.95 -6.72
CA GLY A 122 4.06 -3.37 -6.51
C GLY A 122 4.62 -4.08 -7.75
N LYS A 123 5.66 -4.90 -7.55
CA LYS A 123 6.36 -5.65 -8.62
C LYS A 123 5.47 -6.54 -9.49
N TYR A 124 4.29 -6.93 -9.02
CA TYR A 124 3.31 -7.74 -9.75
C TYR A 124 1.94 -7.06 -9.78
N ASN A 125 1.87 -5.74 -9.75
CA ASN A 125 0.59 -5.04 -9.75
C ASN A 125 -0.16 -5.19 -11.07
N ARG A 126 0.46 -4.81 -12.21
CA ARG A 126 -0.14 -4.94 -13.55
C ARG A 126 0.22 -6.28 -14.20
N THR A 127 -0.69 -6.84 -14.99
CA THR A 127 -0.39 -7.99 -15.84
C THR A 127 0.70 -7.63 -16.84
N ALA A 128 1.82 -8.34 -16.78
CA ALA A 128 2.98 -8.01 -17.61
C ALA A 128 3.86 -9.22 -17.93
N CYS A 129 4.66 -9.10 -18.98
CA CYS A 129 5.71 -10.06 -19.28
C CYS A 129 6.81 -10.04 -18.21
N THR A 130 7.26 -11.21 -17.75
CA THR A 130 8.33 -11.32 -16.76
C THR A 130 9.74 -11.11 -17.28
N ARG A 131 9.88 -10.73 -18.56
CA ARG A 131 11.19 -10.49 -19.20
C ARG A 131 11.31 -9.10 -19.78
N CYS A 132 10.38 -8.70 -20.65
CA CYS A 132 10.39 -7.37 -21.25
C CYS A 132 9.51 -6.35 -20.53
N TYR A 133 8.75 -6.77 -19.50
CA TYR A 133 7.87 -5.93 -18.69
C TYR A 133 6.79 -5.17 -19.47
N ARG A 134 6.52 -5.56 -20.72
CA ARG A 134 5.36 -5.07 -21.47
C ARG A 134 4.08 -5.46 -20.74
N PHE A 135 3.20 -4.48 -20.55
CA PHE A 135 1.88 -4.69 -19.98
C PHE A 135 0.94 -5.33 -20.99
N TYR A 136 -0.02 -6.09 -20.47
CA TYR A 136 -1.08 -6.76 -21.22
C TYR A 136 -2.38 -6.64 -20.44
N SER A 137 -3.51 -6.60 -21.14
CA SER A 137 -4.80 -6.87 -20.51
C SER A 137 -4.95 -8.37 -20.17
N PRO A 138 -5.85 -8.75 -19.25
CA PRO A 138 -6.18 -10.15 -19.00
C PRO A 138 -6.67 -10.89 -20.25
N GLU A 139 -7.40 -10.20 -21.13
CA GLU A 139 -7.84 -10.72 -22.42
C GLU A 139 -6.65 -11.00 -23.36
N GLU A 140 -5.74 -10.06 -23.52
CA GLU A 140 -4.54 -10.27 -24.34
C GLU A 140 -3.68 -11.41 -23.79
N MET A 141 -3.54 -11.52 -22.47
CA MET A 141 -2.84 -12.63 -21.81
C MET A 141 -3.49 -13.97 -22.16
N ARG A 142 -4.83 -14.07 -22.07
CA ARG A 142 -5.60 -15.28 -22.38
C ARG A 142 -5.44 -15.69 -23.83
N ASP A 143 -5.62 -14.75 -24.76
CA ASP A 143 -5.55 -15.00 -26.20
C ASP A 143 -4.15 -15.46 -26.63
N ARG A 144 -3.12 -14.97 -25.93
CA ARG A 144 -1.71 -15.38 -26.10
C ARG A 144 -1.32 -16.61 -25.28
N ARG A 145 -2.25 -17.24 -24.57
CA ARG A 145 -2.01 -18.40 -23.68
C ARG A 145 -0.84 -18.16 -22.71
N GLY A 146 -0.76 -16.94 -22.18
CA GLY A 146 0.27 -16.54 -21.21
C GLY A 146 1.68 -16.36 -21.78
N ARG A 147 1.85 -16.22 -23.10
CA ARG A 147 3.17 -16.03 -23.75
C ARG A 147 3.32 -14.67 -24.40
N CYS A 148 4.40 -13.96 -24.06
CA CYS A 148 4.77 -12.71 -24.70
C CYS A 148 5.46 -12.96 -26.05
N GLU A 149 5.33 -12.02 -27.00
CA GLU A 149 6.11 -11.97 -28.25
C GLU A 149 7.62 -12.14 -28.06
N CYS A 150 8.18 -11.61 -26.97
CA CYS A 150 9.59 -11.78 -26.71
C CYS A 150 9.94 -13.24 -26.41
N GLY A 151 8.98 -14.10 -26.05
CA GLY A 151 9.14 -15.49 -25.58
C GLY A 151 9.04 -15.68 -24.06
N GLY A 152 8.87 -14.60 -23.30
CA GLY A 152 8.69 -14.63 -21.84
C GLY A 152 7.29 -15.07 -21.41
N LEU A 153 7.13 -15.41 -20.13
CA LEU A 153 5.82 -15.64 -19.52
C LEU A 153 5.12 -14.30 -19.27
N ILE A 154 3.81 -14.23 -19.48
CA ILE A 154 2.96 -13.15 -19.00
C ILE A 154 2.41 -13.61 -17.64
N LYS A 155 2.59 -12.80 -16.60
CA LYS A 155 2.01 -13.05 -15.28
C LYS A 155 0.86 -12.11 -15.03
N LEU A 156 -0.24 -12.68 -14.53
CA LEU A 156 -1.41 -11.95 -14.08
C LEU A 156 -1.02 -11.02 -12.92
N GLY A 157 -1.45 -9.77 -13.01
CA GLY A 157 -1.22 -8.75 -11.99
C GLY A 157 -2.25 -8.82 -10.86
N VAL A 158 -1.90 -8.26 -9.70
CA VAL A 158 -2.80 -8.15 -8.54
C VAL A 158 -4.02 -7.28 -8.86
N ARG A 159 -3.85 -6.13 -9.53
CA ARG A 159 -4.96 -5.29 -9.99
C ARG A 159 -5.97 -6.10 -10.80
N ASP A 160 -5.47 -6.86 -11.78
CA ASP A 160 -6.30 -7.65 -12.67
C ASP A 160 -6.95 -8.83 -11.95
N ARG A 161 -6.25 -9.43 -10.98
CA ARG A 161 -6.84 -10.46 -10.12
C ARG A 161 -7.99 -9.88 -9.28
N VAL A 162 -7.81 -8.70 -8.69
CA VAL A 162 -8.88 -7.98 -7.97
C VAL A 162 -10.04 -7.66 -8.91
N GLU A 163 -9.77 -7.17 -10.13
CA GLU A 163 -10.81 -6.92 -11.15
C GLU A 163 -11.66 -8.17 -11.44
N MET A 164 -11.03 -9.35 -11.52
CA MET A 164 -11.73 -10.61 -11.74
C MET A 164 -12.60 -11.06 -10.56
N LEU A 165 -12.28 -10.60 -9.35
CA LEU A 165 -13.00 -10.94 -8.10
C LEU A 165 -14.04 -9.89 -7.74
N ALA A 166 -13.85 -8.65 -8.21
CA ALA A 166 -14.70 -7.52 -7.93
C ALA A 166 -16.10 -7.73 -8.50
N ASP A 167 -17.11 -7.46 -7.67
CA ASP A 167 -18.51 -7.36 -8.07
C ASP A 167 -18.97 -5.89 -8.17
N ARG A 168 -18.06 -4.95 -7.89
CA ARG A 168 -18.29 -3.51 -8.01
C ARG A 168 -17.31 -2.87 -9.01
N PRO A 169 -17.79 -1.98 -9.90
CA PRO A 169 -16.94 -1.29 -10.87
C PRO A 169 -16.02 -0.24 -10.23
N ALA A 170 -16.36 0.23 -9.04
CA ALA A 170 -15.62 1.21 -8.27
C ALA A 170 -15.66 0.82 -6.78
N PRO A 171 -14.67 1.25 -5.96
CA PRO A 171 -14.69 0.98 -4.53
C PRO A 171 -15.93 1.60 -3.88
N VAL A 172 -16.56 0.85 -2.98
CA VAL A 172 -17.65 1.33 -2.13
C VAL A 172 -17.22 1.10 -0.69
N HIS A 173 -16.71 2.17 -0.07
CA HIS A 173 -16.25 2.15 1.32
C HIS A 173 -17.46 2.24 2.26
N PRO A 174 -17.67 1.26 3.17
CA PRO A 174 -18.69 1.38 4.22
C PRO A 174 -18.31 2.49 5.22
N ASP A 175 -19.28 3.01 5.96
CA ASP A 175 -19.07 4.13 6.91
C ASP A 175 -17.98 3.85 7.96
N HIS A 176 -17.76 2.59 8.29
CA HIS A 176 -16.75 2.17 9.27
C HIS A 176 -15.34 2.01 8.67
N ARG A 177 -15.18 2.12 7.34
CA ARG A 177 -13.89 1.92 6.68
C ARG A 177 -13.00 3.13 6.95
N PRO A 178 -11.87 2.97 7.65
CA PRO A 178 -10.94 4.06 7.81
C PRO A 178 -10.31 4.45 6.46
N PRO A 179 -9.88 5.72 6.29
CA PRO A 179 -9.08 6.09 5.15
C PRO A 179 -7.81 5.24 5.05
N TYR A 180 -7.35 5.03 3.82
CA TYR A 180 -6.02 4.48 3.53
C TYR A 180 -5.08 5.61 3.11
N LEU A 181 -4.03 5.83 3.88
CA LEU A 181 -2.97 6.80 3.59
C LEU A 181 -1.78 6.06 2.99
N HIS A 182 -1.47 6.40 1.74
CA HIS A 182 -0.35 5.82 1.02
C HIS A 182 0.96 6.53 1.40
N LEU A 183 1.86 5.82 2.08
CA LEU A 183 3.16 6.33 2.51
C LEU A 183 4.28 5.36 2.14
N ILE A 184 5.51 5.91 2.13
CA ILE A 184 6.75 5.13 2.12
C ILE A 184 7.58 5.54 3.36
N PRO A 185 8.52 4.69 3.83
CA PRO A 185 9.39 5.03 4.95
C PRO A 185 10.07 6.40 4.80
N LEU A 186 10.26 7.10 5.90
CA LEU A 186 10.77 8.48 5.91
C LEU A 186 12.15 8.59 5.24
N ALA A 187 13.02 7.59 5.42
CA ALA A 187 14.31 7.55 4.73
C ALA A 187 14.18 7.48 3.19
N GLU A 188 13.11 6.86 2.67
CA GLU A 188 12.81 6.82 1.24
C GLU A 188 12.24 8.15 0.76
N VAL A 189 11.37 8.80 1.54
CA VAL A 189 10.88 10.18 1.27
C VAL A 189 12.06 11.16 1.20
N ILE A 190 12.95 11.16 2.20
CA ILE A 190 14.13 12.03 2.24
C ILE A 190 15.05 11.77 1.04
N ALA A 191 15.32 10.50 0.74
CA ALA A 191 16.16 10.11 -0.39
C ALA A 191 15.58 10.63 -1.72
N MET A 192 14.26 10.49 -1.91
CA MET A 192 13.54 10.98 -3.08
C MET A 192 13.60 12.51 -3.19
N ALA A 193 13.26 13.23 -2.12
CA ALA A 193 13.26 14.69 -2.05
C ALA A 193 14.63 15.31 -2.36
N LEU A 194 15.70 14.66 -1.89
CA LEU A 194 17.07 15.15 -2.06
C LEU A 194 17.73 14.64 -3.36
N GLY A 195 17.06 13.81 -4.16
CA GLY A 195 17.61 13.20 -5.38
C GLY A 195 18.74 12.20 -5.10
N ILE A 196 18.73 11.55 -3.93
CA ILE A 196 19.77 10.62 -3.49
C ILE A 196 19.30 9.18 -3.69
N LYS A 197 20.07 8.37 -4.41
CA LYS A 197 19.66 6.99 -4.74
C LYS A 197 19.61 6.03 -3.55
N GLY A 198 20.34 6.29 -2.48
CA GLY A 198 20.55 5.35 -1.38
C GLY A 198 19.99 5.87 -0.06
N VAL A 199 19.02 5.14 0.50
CA VAL A 199 18.44 5.43 1.83
C VAL A 199 19.49 5.40 2.95
N PHE A 200 20.56 4.61 2.79
CA PHE A 200 21.65 4.49 3.76
C PHE A 200 22.79 5.50 3.55
N SER A 201 22.63 6.47 2.65
CA SER A 201 23.65 7.51 2.48
C SER A 201 23.78 8.36 3.75
N ALA A 202 24.99 8.87 4.02
CA ALA A 202 25.26 9.66 5.22
C ALA A 202 24.33 10.89 5.34
N LYS A 203 24.01 11.55 4.21
CA LYS A 203 23.11 12.71 4.20
C LYS A 203 21.67 12.29 4.56
N VAL A 204 21.14 11.22 3.97
CA VAL A 204 19.78 10.73 4.28
C VAL A 204 19.68 10.30 5.74
N GLN A 205 20.65 9.52 6.22
CA GLN A 205 20.66 9.04 7.60
C GLN A 205 20.81 10.18 8.61
N LYS A 206 21.62 11.20 8.30
CA LYS A 206 21.72 12.40 9.14
C LYS A 206 20.36 13.11 9.23
N THR A 207 19.74 13.43 8.10
CA THR A 207 18.44 14.11 8.06
C THR A 207 17.33 13.29 8.74
N TRP A 208 17.32 11.97 8.54
CA TRP A 208 16.38 11.09 9.22
C TRP A 208 16.55 11.15 10.75
N ASN A 209 17.78 11.03 11.25
CA ASN A 209 18.07 11.10 12.69
C ASN A 209 17.70 12.45 13.30
N GLU A 210 17.89 13.54 12.56
CA GLU A 210 17.49 14.89 12.99
C GLU A 210 15.95 15.00 13.10
N LEU A 211 15.21 14.49 12.11
CA LEU A 211 13.75 14.53 12.11
C LEU A 211 13.12 13.66 13.20
N VAL A 212 13.68 12.49 13.50
CA VAL A 212 13.16 11.60 14.56
C VAL A 212 13.75 11.90 15.94
N MET A 213 14.51 12.99 16.09
CA MET A 213 15.08 13.35 17.39
C MET A 213 13.96 13.86 18.32
N GLY A 214 13.54 13.01 19.26
CA GLY A 214 12.50 13.34 20.24
C GLY A 214 11.07 13.06 19.76
N ARG A 215 10.90 12.41 18.61
CA ARG A 215 9.60 12.00 18.04
C ARG A 215 9.72 10.69 17.26
N SER A 216 8.60 10.06 16.91
CA SER A 216 8.63 8.86 16.08
C SER A 216 8.64 9.18 14.58
N GLU A 217 9.06 8.22 13.75
CA GLU A 217 8.94 8.34 12.28
C GLU A 217 7.48 8.52 11.85
N ILE A 218 6.55 7.82 12.50
CA ILE A 218 5.11 7.90 12.22
C ILE A 218 4.60 9.32 12.50
N GLU A 219 4.98 9.90 13.64
CA GLU A 219 4.62 11.27 14.00
C GLU A 219 5.12 12.27 12.94
N VAL A 220 6.36 12.13 12.47
CA VAL A 220 6.90 12.97 11.38
C VAL A 220 6.09 12.82 10.09
N LEU A 221 5.76 11.59 9.70
CA LEU A 221 5.09 11.32 8.43
C LEU A 221 3.62 11.69 8.43
N VAL A 222 2.93 11.58 9.56
CA VAL A 222 1.46 11.66 9.63
C VAL A 222 0.97 12.93 10.35
N GLU A 223 1.61 13.33 11.44
CA GLU A 223 1.01 14.27 12.40
C GLU A 223 1.73 15.62 12.49
N ALA A 224 3.06 15.62 12.39
CA ALA A 224 3.88 16.81 12.65
C ALA A 224 3.49 17.99 11.74
N ASP A 225 3.50 19.21 12.28
CA ASP A 225 3.39 20.44 11.50
C ASP A 225 4.65 20.61 10.66
N LEU A 226 4.48 20.59 9.34
CA LEU A 226 5.58 20.67 8.38
C LEU A 226 6.30 22.02 8.44
N SER A 227 5.62 23.09 8.89
CA SER A 227 6.21 24.43 9.00
C SER A 227 7.17 24.57 10.19
N GLU A 228 7.06 23.67 11.17
CA GLU A 228 7.92 23.63 12.36
C GLU A 228 9.11 22.65 12.20
N LEU A 229 9.19 21.93 11.09
CA LEU A 229 10.29 21.00 10.82
C LEU A 229 11.53 21.77 10.36
N GLU A 230 12.59 21.74 11.18
CA GLU A 230 13.91 22.28 10.81
C GLU A 230 14.64 21.36 9.82
N VAL A 231 14.17 21.33 8.56
CA VAL A 231 14.71 20.48 7.49
C VAL A 231 14.77 21.22 6.15
N ASP A 232 15.45 20.62 5.16
CA ASP A 232 15.42 21.08 3.76
C ASP A 232 13.95 21.12 3.28
N GLU A 233 13.52 22.27 2.75
CA GLU A 233 12.14 22.54 2.28
C GLU A 233 11.61 21.42 1.37
N ARG A 234 12.47 20.85 0.52
CA ARG A 234 12.09 19.74 -0.37
C ARG A 234 11.63 18.50 0.37
N VAL A 235 12.16 18.25 1.57
CA VAL A 235 11.76 17.11 2.40
C VAL A 235 10.40 17.38 3.04
N ALA A 236 10.17 18.60 3.54
CA ALA A 236 8.87 19.00 4.07
C ALA A 236 7.78 18.94 2.98
N ASP A 237 8.07 19.49 1.80
CA ASP A 237 7.20 19.42 0.62
C ASP A 237 6.90 17.98 0.21
N ALA A 238 7.92 17.10 0.22
CA ALA A 238 7.73 15.70 -0.10
C ALA A 238 6.79 15.00 0.90
N ILE A 239 6.96 15.22 2.21
CA ILE A 239 6.04 14.69 3.23
C ILE A 239 4.62 15.24 2.97
N GLY A 240 4.50 16.53 2.68
CA GLY A 240 3.24 17.18 2.30
C GLY A 240 2.57 16.50 1.10
N ALA A 241 3.30 16.27 0.01
CA ALA A 241 2.81 15.63 -1.20
C ALA A 241 2.32 14.19 -0.95
N PHE A 242 2.99 13.44 -0.08
CA PHE A 242 2.52 12.12 0.34
C PHE A 242 1.21 12.20 1.16
N ARG A 243 1.09 13.17 2.09
CA ARG A 243 -0.14 13.40 2.87
C ARG A 243 -1.32 13.86 1.99
N SER A 244 -1.07 14.67 0.97
CA SER A 244 -2.09 15.21 0.05
C SER A 244 -2.40 14.29 -1.13
N LYS A 245 -1.72 13.14 -1.27
CA LYS A 245 -1.80 12.23 -2.43
C LYS A 245 -1.35 12.87 -3.76
N GLU A 246 -0.50 13.88 -3.70
CA GLU A 246 0.04 14.62 -4.86
C GLU A 246 1.38 14.01 -5.34
N VAL A 247 1.40 12.69 -5.51
CA VAL A 247 2.54 11.96 -6.07
C VAL A 247 2.14 11.21 -7.33
N PHE A 248 3.07 11.06 -8.25
CA PHE A 248 2.89 10.25 -9.45
C PHE A 248 3.42 8.84 -9.22
N VAL A 249 2.59 7.83 -9.51
CA VAL A 249 2.97 6.42 -9.39
C VAL A 249 3.01 5.79 -10.78
N GLU A 250 4.20 5.45 -11.24
CA GLU A 250 4.40 4.59 -12.40
C GLU A 250 4.20 3.14 -11.97
N PRO A 251 3.25 2.39 -12.56
CA PRO A 251 2.91 1.06 -12.04
C PRO A 251 4.01 0.03 -12.33
N GLY A 252 4.14 -0.94 -11.43
CA GLY A 252 4.96 -2.13 -11.57
C GLY A 252 4.22 -3.29 -12.24
N GLY A 253 4.96 -4.34 -12.60
CA GLY A 253 4.40 -5.54 -13.21
C GLY A 253 5.46 -6.54 -13.68
N GLY A 254 5.07 -7.80 -13.81
CA GLY A 254 5.97 -8.85 -14.33
C GLY A 254 7.23 -9.11 -13.48
N GLY A 255 7.27 -8.66 -12.23
CA GLY A 255 8.42 -8.79 -11.32
C GLY A 255 9.31 -7.56 -11.23
N LYS A 256 8.99 -6.48 -11.94
CA LYS A 256 9.66 -5.19 -11.83
C LYS A 256 8.80 -4.22 -11.02
N TYR A 257 9.38 -3.63 -9.98
CA TYR A 257 8.74 -2.56 -9.21
C TYR A 257 8.45 -1.36 -10.11
N GLY A 258 7.32 -0.72 -9.83
CA GLY A 258 6.99 0.61 -10.31
C GLY A 258 7.88 1.67 -9.68
N ARG A 259 7.45 2.92 -9.74
CA ARG A 259 8.16 4.05 -9.15
C ARG A 259 7.20 5.10 -8.67
N VAL A 260 7.34 5.52 -7.42
CA VAL A 260 6.75 6.76 -6.92
C VAL A 260 7.66 7.94 -7.25
N ARG A 261 7.07 9.08 -7.65
CA ARG A 261 7.77 10.33 -7.95
C ARG A 261 7.00 11.51 -7.38
N LEU A 262 7.72 12.51 -6.88
CA LEU A 262 7.15 13.82 -6.56
C LEU A 262 6.80 14.55 -7.86
N LEU A 263 5.73 15.35 -7.83
CA LEU A 263 5.38 16.21 -8.95
C LEU A 263 6.35 17.40 -9.01
N ASP A 264 6.84 17.73 -10.20
CA ASP A 264 7.68 18.92 -10.38
C ASP A 264 6.80 20.17 -10.32
N HIS A 265 6.80 20.88 -9.19
CA HIS A 265 6.17 22.20 -9.07
C HIS A 265 6.98 23.33 -9.71
N SER A 266 8.08 23.02 -10.43
CA SER A 266 9.04 23.99 -10.95
C SER A 266 8.77 24.52 -12.36
N ASN A 267 7.67 24.13 -13.02
CA ASN A 267 7.38 24.53 -14.41
C ASN A 267 6.05 25.28 -14.64
N SER A 268 5.36 25.77 -13.60
CA SER A 268 4.10 26.52 -13.78
C SER A 268 4.24 28.04 -13.85
N THR A 269 5.47 28.60 -13.84
CA THR A 269 5.68 30.06 -14.03
C THR A 269 7.00 30.38 -14.74
N LYS A 270 7.17 29.91 -15.97
CA LYS A 270 8.05 30.57 -16.95
C LYS A 270 7.29 30.67 -18.26
N ASP A 271 6.70 31.84 -18.50
CA ASP A 271 6.35 32.29 -19.85
C ASP A 271 7.60 32.15 -20.72
N ASP A 272 7.53 31.21 -21.66
CA ASP A 272 8.62 30.82 -22.54
C ASP A 272 8.65 31.81 -23.73
N ASP A 273 9.03 33.05 -23.45
CA ASP A 273 9.26 34.08 -24.48
C ASP A 273 10.72 34.04 -24.96
N GLN A 274 11.20 32.85 -25.29
CA GLN A 274 12.53 32.64 -25.85
C GLN A 274 12.42 32.21 -27.32
N ARG A 275 12.62 33.18 -28.21
CA ARG A 275 12.67 32.97 -29.66
C ARG A 275 13.73 31.92 -30.02
N SER A 276 13.34 31.04 -30.94
CA SER A 276 14.15 29.96 -31.47
C SER A 276 15.35 30.49 -32.26
N LEU A 277 16.50 29.81 -32.16
CA LEU A 277 17.74 30.10 -32.88
C LEU A 277 17.63 29.94 -34.43
N PHE A 278 16.42 29.67 -34.93
CA PHE A 278 16.07 29.67 -36.36
C PHE A 278 15.41 31.00 -36.81
N ASP A 279 15.27 31.97 -35.90
CA ASP A 279 14.81 33.34 -36.21
C ASP A 279 15.97 34.35 -36.41
N PHE A 280 17.17 33.86 -36.76
CA PHE A 280 18.31 34.66 -37.23
C PHE A 280 18.83 34.18 -38.58
#